data_AF-A0A658YV11-F1
#
_entry.id   AF-A0A658YV11-F1
#
_cell.length_a   1.000
_cell.length_b   1.000
_cell.length_c   1.000
_cell.angle_alpha   90.00
_cell.angle_beta   90.00
_cell.angle_gamma   90.00
#
_symmetry.space_group_name_H-M   'P 1'
#
loop_
_entity.id
_entity.type
_entity.pdbx_description
1 polymer ?
#
loop_
_entity_poly.entity_id
_entity_poly.type
_entity_poly.pdbx_seq_one_letter_code
_entity_poly.pdbx_strand_id
1 'polypeptide(L)' 'MIGHSPYANECNKDEAKFKLRISSFLASDIDNEYDPSYDYVGKYEIIASLNELKTRLSTLHVNLEQFINSSEDDEYTL' A
#
# COMPACT_ATOMS: atom_id res chain seq x y z
N MET A 1 12.98 -13.54 -17.32
CA MET A 1 11.79 -14.18 -17.92
C MET A 1 11.04 -13.10 -18.69
N ILE A 2 10.88 -13.26 -20.00
CA ILE A 2 10.23 -12.27 -20.88
C ILE A 2 8.73 -12.47 -20.78
N GLY A 3 8.09 -11.72 -19.87
CA GLY A 3 6.64 -11.64 -19.77
C GLY A 3 6.16 -10.38 -20.49
N HIS A 4 5.69 -10.52 -21.72
CA HIS A 4 4.89 -9.49 -22.39
C HIS A 4 3.52 -9.39 -21.69
N SER A 5 3.51 -8.89 -20.46
CA SER A 5 2.28 -8.48 -19.80
C SER A 5 1.86 -7.15 -20.44
N PRO A 6 0.62 -7.00 -20.94
CA PRO A 6 0.12 -5.72 -21.47
C PRO A 6 -0.04 -4.64 -20.38
N TYR A 7 0.31 -4.96 -19.14
CA TYR A 7 0.42 -4.04 -18.03
C TYR A 7 1.67 -3.19 -18.22
N ALA A 8 1.47 -1.96 -18.69
CA ALA A 8 2.47 -0.93 -18.44
C ALA A 8 2.63 -0.80 -16.92
N ASN A 9 3.87 -0.83 -16.42
CA ASN A 9 4.19 -0.54 -15.02
C ASN A 9 3.84 0.91 -14.63
N GLU A 10 3.41 1.71 -15.60
CA GLU A 10 3.11 3.12 -15.45
C GLU A 10 1.58 3.30 -15.58
N CYS A 11 0.95 3.63 -14.45
CA CYS A 11 -0.46 3.96 -14.39
C CYS A 11 -0.63 5.48 -14.47
N ASN A 12 -1.55 5.94 -15.33
CA ASN A 12 -1.90 7.35 -15.37
C ASN A 12 -2.61 7.73 -14.06
N LYS A 13 -2.20 8.83 -13.43
CA LYS A 13 -2.71 9.26 -12.11
C LYS A 13 -4.24 9.46 -12.11
N ASP A 14 -4.80 9.88 -13.23
CA ASP A 14 -6.24 10.11 -13.40
C ASP A 14 -7.05 8.81 -13.56
N GLU A 15 -6.42 7.70 -13.93
CA GLU A 15 -7.08 6.39 -14.10
C GLU A 15 -6.73 5.40 -12.97
N ALA A 16 -5.90 5.84 -12.03
CA ALA A 16 -5.41 5.01 -10.94
C ALA A 16 -6.51 4.67 -9.92
N LYS A 17 -6.68 3.37 -9.67
CA LYS A 17 -7.52 2.85 -8.59
C LYS A 17 -6.65 2.23 -7.51
N PHE A 18 -6.98 2.50 -6.27
CA PHE A 18 -6.20 2.07 -5.12
C PHE A 18 -7.01 1.07 -4.29
N LYS A 19 -6.31 0.11 -3.70
CA LYS A 19 -6.90 -0.87 -2.80
C LYS A 19 -6.24 -0.70 -1.44
N LEU A 20 -7.00 -0.20 -0.47
CA LEU A 20 -6.52 0.08 0.88
C LEU A 20 -7.02 -1.01 1.84
N ARG A 21 -6.17 -1.44 2.76
CA ARG A 21 -6.56 -2.29 3.90
C ARG A 21 -5.82 -1.84 5.14
N ILE A 22 -6.57 -1.58 6.19
CA ILE A 22 -5.99 -1.28 7.50
C ILE A 22 -5.90 -2.60 8.26
N SER A 23 -4.71 -2.92 8.74
CA SER A 23 -4.46 -4.07 9.60
C SER A 23 -3.87 -3.54 10.90
N SER A 24 -4.29 -4.11 12.03
CA SER A 24 -3.79 -3.73 13.35
C SER A 24 -2.98 -4.89 13.90
N PHE A 25 -1.74 -4.60 14.29
CA PHE A 25 -0.82 -5.57 14.87
C PHE A 25 -0.49 -5.16 16.30
N LEU A 26 -0.22 -6.12 17.18
CA LEU A 26 0.26 -5.79 18.51
C LEU A 26 1.70 -5.29 18.41
N ALA A 27 2.03 -4.22 19.13
CA ALA A 27 3.39 -3.70 19.18
C ALA A 27 4.39 -4.76 19.68
N SER A 28 3.96 -5.63 20.61
CA SER A 28 4.75 -6.75 21.11
C SER A 28 5.07 -7.77 20.01
N ASP A 29 4.17 -8.01 19.05
CA ASP A 29 4.47 -8.93 17.95
C ASP A 29 5.59 -8.38 17.06
N ILE A 30 5.59 -7.06 16.81
CA ILE A 30 6.64 -6.39 16.04
C ILE A 30 7.97 -6.42 16.80
N ASP A 31 7.96 -6.10 18.11
CA ASP A 31 9.17 -6.04 18.94
C ASP A 31 9.84 -7.40 19.13
N ASN A 32 9.04 -8.48 19.11
CA ASN A 32 9.53 -9.86 19.25
C ASN A 32 9.76 -10.55 17.90
N GLU A 33 9.69 -9.80 16.78
CA GLU A 33 9.87 -10.32 15.42
C GLU A 33 8.92 -11.50 15.09
N TYR A 34 7.74 -11.53 15.71
CA TYR A 34 6.74 -12.55 15.42
C TYR A 34 6.05 -12.25 14.10
N ASP A 35 5.69 -13.33 13.39
CA ASP A 35 4.88 -13.21 12.19
C ASP A 35 3.58 -12.46 12.51
N PRO A 36 3.28 -11.37 11.78
CA PRO A 36 2.08 -10.59 12.02
C PRO A 36 0.84 -11.49 11.89
N SER A 37 0.05 -11.59 12.97
CA SER A 37 -1.20 -12.34 12.92
C SER A 37 -2.17 -11.64 11.96
N TYR A 38 -2.51 -12.33 10.87
CA TYR A 38 -3.47 -11.86 9.87
C TYR A 38 -4.93 -12.14 10.27
N ASP A 39 -5.19 -12.61 11.50
CA ASP A 39 -6.56 -12.86 11.99
C ASP A 39 -7.40 -11.58 12.09
N TYR A 40 -6.76 -10.43 12.36
CA TYR A 40 -7.42 -9.13 12.51
C TYR A 40 -7.12 -8.18 11.34
N VAL A 41 -7.19 -8.69 10.11
CA VAL A 41 -7.11 -7.85 8.91
C VAL A 41 -8.46 -7.20 8.63
N GLY A 42 -8.45 -5.88 8.44
CA GLY A 42 -9.63 -5.15 7.99
C GLY A 42 -10.08 -5.57 6.58
N LYS A 43 -11.26 -5.09 6.18
CA LYS A 43 -11.74 -5.30 4.80
C LYS A 43 -10.97 -4.41 3.83
N TYR A 44 -10.85 -4.88 2.60
CA TYR A 44 -10.33 -4.05 1.52
C TYR A 44 -11.36 -2.99 1.13
N GLU A 45 -10.90 -1.75 1.06
CA GLU A 45 -11.63 -0.62 0.51
C GLU A 45 -11.04 -0.29 -0.87
N ILE A 46 -11.91 -0.13 -1.86
CA ILE A 46 -11.51 0.32 -3.20
C ILE A 46 -11.67 1.84 -3.24
N ILE A 47 -10.60 2.52 -3.60
CA ILE A 47 -10.56 3.97 -3.75
C ILE A 47 -10.40 4.28 -5.24
N ALA A 48 -11.31 5.07 -5.80
CA ALA A 48 -11.41 5.24 -7.24
C ALA A 48 -10.49 6.35 -7.79
N SER A 49 -9.90 7.17 -6.93
CA SER A 49 -9.08 8.32 -7.34
C SER A 49 -7.99 8.69 -6.34
N LEU A 50 -6.95 9.39 -6.83
CA LEU A 50 -5.86 9.88 -5.98
C LEU A 50 -6.34 10.87 -4.91
N ASN A 51 -7.35 11.68 -5.23
CA ASN A 51 -7.87 12.68 -4.29
C ASN A 51 -8.63 12.04 -3.11
N GLU A 52 -9.41 10.99 -3.39
CA GLU A 52 -10.05 10.18 -2.35
C GLU A 52 -9.01 9.47 -1.48
N LEU A 53 -7.93 8.96 -2.08
CA LEU A 53 -6.83 8.34 -1.34
C LEU A 53 -6.18 9.34 -0.38
N LYS A 54 -5.84 10.54 -0.86
CA LYS A 54 -5.29 11.61 -0.01
C LYS A 54 -6.21 11.94 1.16
N THR A 55 -7.51 12.09 0.90
CA THR A 55 -8.51 12.38 1.93
C THR A 55 -8.57 11.26 2.99
N ARG A 56 -8.55 10.00 2.55
CA ARG A 56 -8.58 8.84 3.44
C ARG A 56 -7.31 8.74 4.29
N LEU A 57 -6.14 8.98 3.70
CA LEU A 57 -4.86 8.99 4.41
C LEU A 57 -4.78 10.14 5.43
N SER A 58 -5.26 11.34 5.08
CA SER A 58 -5.32 12.47 6.02
C SER A 58 -6.19 12.16 7.24
N THR A 59 -7.28 11.40 7.08
CA THR A 59 -8.11 10.94 8.20
C THR A 59 -7.34 10.00 9.14
N LEU A 60 -6.37 9.27 8.60
CA LEU A 60 -5.48 8.38 9.37
C LEU A 60 -4.22 9.10 9.87
N HIS A 61 -4.11 10.41 9.68
CA HIS A 61 -2.92 11.21 9.96
C HIS A 61 -1.65 10.72 9.22
N VAL A 62 -1.84 10.13 8.04
CA VAL A 62 -0.76 9.66 7.16
C VAL A 62 -0.66 10.58 5.94
N ASN A 63 0.56 10.93 5.54
CA ASN A 63 0.80 11.73 4.34
C ASN A 63 1.42 10.88 3.22
N LEU A 64 0.95 11.10 1.99
CA LEU A 64 1.43 10.37 0.81
C LEU A 64 2.93 10.62 0.53
N GLU A 65 3.45 11.77 0.94
CA GLU A 65 4.87 12.14 0.81
C GLU A 65 5.80 11.36 1.74
N GLN A 66 5.25 10.64 2.74
CA GLN A 66 6.03 9.76 3.62
C GLN A 66 6.28 8.38 3.01
N PHE A 67 5.64 8.07 1.88
CA PHE A 67 5.87 6.82 1.16
C PHE A 67 7.00 7.00 0.17
N ILE A 68 7.92 6.03 0.16
CA ILE A 68 9.02 5.97 -0.79
C ILE A 68 8.55 5.18 -2.00
N ASN A 69 9.00 5.60 -3.18
CA ASN A 69 8.80 4.83 -4.39
C ASN A 69 9.64 3.56 -4.33
N SER A 70 9.00 2.40 -4.19
CA SER A 70 9.69 1.11 -4.11
C SER A 70 10.49 0.76 -5.36
N SER A 71 10.26 1.40 -6.51
CA SER A 71 11.11 1.24 -7.69
C SER A 71 12.46 1.97 -7.58
N GLU A 72 12.61 2.88 -6.62
CA GLU A 72 13.87 3.58 -6.32
C GLU A 72 14.61 2.96 -5.12
N ASP A 73 14.03 1.93 -4.50
CA ASP A 73 14.56 1.25 -3.32
C ASP A 73 15.07 -0.15 -3.70
N ASP A 74 16.39 -0.31 -3.77
CA ASP A 74 17.09 -1.53 -4.23
C ASP A 74 16.93 -2.72 -3.26
N GLU A 75 16.46 -2.49 -2.02
CA GLU A 75 16.31 -3.53 -0.99
C GLU A 75 15.10 -4.45 -1.22
N TYR A 76 14.10 -4.01 -1.97
CA TYR A 76 12.91 -4.82 -2.30
C TYR A 76 12.88 -5.13 -3.79
N THR A 77 13.84 -5.94 -4.24
CA THR A 77 13.86 -6.48 -5.61
C THR A 77 12.65 -7.40 -5.82
N LEU A 78 11.72 -6.95 -6.67
CA LEU A 78 10.55 -7.70 -7.14
C LEU A 78 10.92 -8.99 -7.90
#